data_AF-A0A3R7IRL5-F1
#
_entry.id   AF-A0A3R7IRL5-F1
#
_cell.length_a   1.000
_cell.length_b   1.000
_cell.length_c   1.000
_cell.angle_alpha   90.00
_cell.angle_beta   90.00
_cell.angle_gamma   90.00
#
_symmetry.space_group_name_H-M   'P 1'
#
loop_
_entity.id
_entity.type
_entity.pdbx_description
1 polymer ?
#
loop_
_entity_poly.entity_id
_entity_poly.type
_entity_poly.pdbx_seq_one_letter_code
_entity_poly.pdbx_strand_id
1 'polypeptide(L)'
;MHLAIGDVVRDRSDLALGTVAGVASHPDGPLIALQVSGGGLRLSQPYDLDLVARSSAPPTTSRRVLALLSVVLGVFVACLAAMSAQALGATWLLTAFAALGGHTAVIGAFRSAVRLNGQRRFHV
;
A
#
# COMPACT_ATOMS: atom_id res chain seq x y z
N MET A 1 -0.84 -13.89 11.85
CA MET A 1 -0.02 -13.68 10.63
C MET A 1 -0.69 -12.64 9.73
N HIS A 2 0.05 -11.90 8.90
CA HIS A 2 -0.54 -10.95 7.95
C HIS A 2 -0.42 -11.44 6.51
N LEU A 3 -1.57 -11.75 5.90
CA LEU A 3 -1.68 -12.24 4.52
C LEU A 3 -2.41 -11.23 3.64
N ALA A 4 -1.98 -11.11 2.39
CA ALA A 4 -2.70 -10.40 1.34
C ALA A 4 -3.12 -11.36 0.23
N ILE A 5 -4.19 -11.03 -0.49
CA ILE A 5 -4.54 -11.72 -1.73
C ILE A 5 -3.36 -11.62 -2.70
N GLY A 6 -2.95 -12.75 -3.28
CA GLY A 6 -1.80 -12.90 -4.16
C GLY A 6 -0.49 -13.27 -3.44
N ASP A 7 -0.45 -13.28 -2.11
CA ASP A 7 0.71 -13.81 -1.38
C ASP A 7 0.87 -15.30 -1.71
N VAL A 8 2.11 -15.76 -1.88
CA VAL A 8 2.43 -17.17 -2.09
C VAL A 8 2.70 -17.80 -0.74
N VAL A 9 1.95 -18.83 -0.43
CA VAL A 9 2.09 -19.61 0.81
C VAL A 9 2.32 -21.07 0.49
N ARG A 10 2.92 -21.78 1.45
CA ARG A 10 3.08 -23.22 1.43
C ARG A 10 2.20 -23.82 2.53
N ASP A 11 1.40 -24.80 2.19
CA ASP A 11 0.65 -25.59 3.17
C ASP A 11 1.58 -26.66 3.76
N ARG A 12 1.69 -26.74 5.09
CA ARG A 12 2.57 -27.71 5.77
C ARG A 12 2.08 -29.13 5.64
N SER A 13 0.78 -29.34 5.45
CA SER A 13 0.16 -30.67 5.46
C SER A 13 0.57 -31.50 4.24
N ASP A 14 0.66 -30.85 3.08
CA ASP A 14 0.96 -31.50 1.79
C ASP A 14 2.16 -30.88 1.06
N LEU A 15 2.79 -29.87 1.67
CA LEU A 15 3.91 -29.12 1.12
C LEU A 15 3.59 -28.39 -0.20
N ALA A 16 2.31 -28.24 -0.56
CA ALA A 16 1.89 -27.61 -1.80
C ALA A 16 2.01 -26.09 -1.73
N LEU A 17 2.33 -25.47 -2.87
CA LEU A 17 2.33 -24.02 -3.03
C LEU A 17 0.99 -23.54 -3.57
N GLY A 18 0.47 -22.48 -2.95
CA GLY A 18 -0.75 -21.81 -3.40
C GLY A 18 -0.64 -20.30 -3.27
N THR A 19 -1.42 -19.59 -4.07
CA THR A 19 -1.59 -18.14 -3.95
C THR A 19 -2.84 -17.85 -3.15
N VAL A 20 -2.77 -16.97 -2.16
CA VAL A 20 -3.94 -16.54 -1.37
C VAL A 20 -4.95 -15.88 -2.29
N ALA A 21 -6.13 -16.47 -2.44
CA ALA A 21 -7.24 -15.93 -3.22
C ALA A 21 -8.22 -15.12 -2.35
N GLY A 22 -8.30 -15.42 -1.05
CA GLY A 22 -9.18 -14.72 -0.12
C GLY A 22 -9.19 -15.32 1.28
N VAL A 23 -10.05 -14.75 2.13
CA VAL A 23 -10.32 -15.23 3.48
C VAL A 23 -11.82 -15.52 3.58
N ALA A 24 -12.17 -16.72 4.03
CA ALA A 24 -13.54 -17.15 4.25
C ALA A 24 -13.82 -17.26 5.76
N SER A 25 -14.98 -16.75 6.19
CA SER A 25 -15.42 -16.90 7.57
C SER A 25 -16.01 -18.30 7.78
N HIS A 26 -15.50 -19.03 8.77
CA HIS A 26 -16.03 -20.33 9.19
C HIS A 26 -16.35 -20.29 10.70
N PRO A 27 -17.31 -21.10 11.22
CA PRO A 27 -17.67 -21.11 12.64
C PRO A 27 -16.47 -21.39 13.56
N ASP A 28 -15.55 -22.23 13.11
CA ASP A 28 -14.36 -22.64 13.87
C ASP A 28 -13.16 -21.69 13.70
N GLY A 29 -13.31 -20.63 12.89
CA GLY A 29 -12.27 -19.63 12.64
C GLY A 29 -12.15 -19.19 11.18
N PRO A 30 -11.30 -18.20 10.89
CA PRO A 30 -11.04 -17.77 9.52
C PRO A 30 -10.27 -18.85 8.75
N LEU A 31 -10.74 -19.20 7.55
CA LEU A 31 -10.07 -20.08 6.62
C LEU A 31 -9.46 -19.27 5.48
N ILE A 32 -8.28 -19.67 5.02
CA ILE A 32 -7.63 -19.03 3.87
C ILE A 32 -7.98 -19.82 2.61
N ALA A 33 -8.56 -19.13 1.63
CA ALA A 33 -8.75 -19.69 0.29
C ALA A 33 -7.45 -19.56 -0.49
N LEU A 34 -6.89 -20.68 -0.91
CA LEU A 34 -5.69 -20.82 -1.71
C LEU A 34 -6.04 -21.26 -3.12
N GLN A 35 -5.51 -20.58 -4.11
CA GLN A 35 -5.49 -21.04 -5.48
C GLN A 35 -4.22 -21.86 -5.70
N VAL A 36 -4.40 -23.16 -5.92
CA VAL A 36 -3.29 -24.12 -6.07
C VAL A 36 -2.95 -24.29 -7.55
N SER A 37 -1.70 -24.66 -7.85
CA SER A 37 -1.28 -25.02 -9.21
C SER A 37 -2.17 -26.14 -9.74
N GLY A 38 -2.91 -25.87 -10.81
CA GLY A 38 -4.00 -26.74 -11.30
C GLY A 38 -5.38 -26.07 -11.30
N GLY A 39 -5.48 -24.84 -10.79
CA GLY A 39 -6.69 -24.01 -10.91
C GLY A 39 -7.76 -24.25 -9.85
N GLY A 40 -7.53 -25.22 -8.95
CA GLY A 40 -8.42 -25.51 -7.82
C GLY A 40 -8.32 -24.47 -6.71
N LEU A 41 -9.44 -24.19 -6.06
CA LEU A 41 -9.51 -23.48 -4.80
C LEU A 41 -9.50 -24.49 -3.65
N ARG A 42 -8.68 -24.23 -2.64
CA ARG A 42 -8.56 -25.02 -1.43
C ARG A 42 -8.70 -24.12 -0.21
N LEU A 43 -9.33 -24.62 0.84
CA LEU A 43 -9.39 -23.93 2.13
C LEU A 43 -8.37 -24.57 3.08
N SER A 44 -7.52 -23.75 3.68
CA SER A 44 -6.52 -24.19 4.67
C SER A 44 -6.56 -23.29 5.90
N GLN A 45 -6.20 -23.85 7.06
CA GLN A 45 -6.15 -23.09 8.29
C GLN A 45 -4.90 -22.18 8.32
N PRO A 46 -4.97 -20.97 8.90
CA PRO A 46 -3.87 -20.01 8.83
C PRO A 46 -2.56 -20.51 9.45
N TYR A 47 -2.66 -21.35 10.49
CA TYR A 47 -1.50 -21.89 11.19
C TYR A 47 -0.79 -23.02 10.45
N ASP A 48 -1.44 -23.62 9.44
CA ASP A 48 -0.84 -24.62 8.56
C ASP A 48 -0.10 -23.98 7.39
N LEU A 49 -0.11 -22.66 7.29
CA LEU A 49 0.47 -21.92 6.17
C LEU A 49 1.77 -21.24 6.56
N ASP A 50 2.79 -21.45 5.74
CA ASP A 50 4.05 -20.73 5.79
C ASP A 50 4.13 -19.75 4.62
N LEU A 51 4.42 -18.48 4.92
CA LEU A 51 4.57 -17.44 3.90
C LEU A 51 5.87 -17.66 3.13
N VAL A 52 5.77 -17.93 1.82
CA VAL A 52 6.93 -18.16 0.94
C VAL A 52 7.34 -16.88 0.22
N ALA A 53 6.37 -16.17 -0.35
CA ALA A 53 6.63 -14.91 -1.03
C ALA A 53 5.48 -13.94 -0.83
N ARG A 54 5.81 -12.66 -0.65
CA ARG A 54 4.81 -11.59 -0.59
C ARG A 54 4.44 -11.16 -2.00
N SER A 55 3.16 -10.98 -2.24
CA SER A 55 2.69 -10.30 -3.43
C SER A 55 3.18 -8.86 -3.41
N SER A 56 3.92 -8.48 -4.44
CA SER A 56 4.13 -7.09 -4.78
C SER A 56 3.46 -6.85 -6.12
N ALA A 57 2.30 -6.19 -6.12
CA ALA A 57 1.72 -5.70 -7.37
C ALA A 57 2.75 -4.77 -8.03
N PRO A 58 3.19 -5.05 -9.27
CA PRO A 58 4.15 -4.19 -9.95
C PRO A 58 3.57 -2.77 -10.07
N PRO A 59 4.39 -1.72 -9.92
CA PRO A 59 3.90 -0.35 -10.04
C PRO A 59 3.36 -0.13 -11.44
N THR A 60 2.04 -0.02 -11.55
CA THR A 60 1.36 0.25 -12.82
C THR A 60 1.84 1.59 -13.39
N THR A 61 1.85 1.73 -14.71
CA THR A 61 2.19 3.00 -15.39
C THR A 61 1.37 4.16 -14.84
N SER A 62 0.09 3.93 -14.57
CA SER A 62 -0.80 4.92 -13.94
C SER A 62 -0.31 5.41 -12.58
N ARG A 63 0.19 4.52 -11.71
CA ARG A 63 0.76 4.90 -10.40
C ARG A 63 2.03 5.73 -10.54
N ARG A 64 2.87 5.44 -11.54
CA ARG A 64 4.08 6.24 -11.83
C ARG A 64 3.72 7.65 -12.28
N VAL A 65 2.76 7.77 -13.20
CA VAL A 65 2.26 9.07 -13.67
C VAL A 65 1.66 9.87 -12.52
N LEU A 66 0.83 9.23 -11.68
CA LEU A 66 0.23 9.90 -10.52
C LEU A 66 1.28 10.37 -9.50
N ALA A 67 2.36 9.60 -9.29
CA ALA A 67 3.47 10.00 -8.44
C ALA A 67 4.23 11.20 -9.02
N LEU A 68 4.44 11.27 -10.34
CA LEU A 68 5.05 12.44 -10.98
C LEU A 68 4.16 13.68 -10.84
N LEU A 69 2.85 13.53 -11.07
CA LEU A 69 1.89 14.61 -10.90
C LEU A 69 1.86 15.13 -9.45
N SER A 70 1.95 14.25 -8.44
CA SER A 70 1.98 14.68 -7.04
C SER A 70 3.27 15.42 -6.68
N VAL A 71 4.41 15.08 -7.30
CA VAL A 71 5.66 15.85 -7.16
C VAL A 71 5.51 17.24 -7.78
N VAL A 72 5.01 17.33 -9.02
CA VAL A 72 4.79 18.62 -9.69
C VAL A 72 3.84 19.51 -8.89
N LEU A 73 2.72 18.93 -8.42
CA LEU A 73 1.76 19.63 -7.57
C LEU A 73 2.37 20.07 -6.24
N GLY A 74 3.20 19.21 -5.62
CA GLY A 74 3.89 19.55 -4.38
C GLY A 74 4.87 20.71 -4.53
N VAL A 75 5.60 20.79 -5.64
CA VAL A 75 6.46 21.94 -5.96
C VAL A 75 5.62 23.20 -6.18
N PHE A 76 4.51 23.10 -6.92
CA PHE A 76 3.62 24.24 -7.15
C PHE A 76 3.03 24.82 -5.86
N VAL A 77 2.54 23.95 -4.96
CA VAL A 77 2.01 24.36 -3.65
C VAL A 77 3.11 24.97 -2.77
N ALA A 78 4.33 24.44 -2.81
CA ALA A 78 5.47 25.02 -2.09
C ALA A 78 5.80 26.44 -2.59
N CYS A 79 5.77 26.67 -3.90
CA CYS A 79 5.96 28.01 -4.47
C CYS A 79 4.85 28.99 -4.06
N LEU A 80 3.59 28.56 -4.09
CA LEU A 80 2.47 29.39 -3.62
C LEU A 80 2.61 29.74 -2.13
N ALA A 81 3.00 28.78 -1.29
CA ALA A 81 3.22 28.99 0.14
C ALA A 81 4.41 29.93 0.41
N ALA A 82 5.47 29.85 -0.39
CA ALA A 82 6.59 30.78 -0.31
C ALA A 82 6.17 32.21 -0.68
N MET A 83 5.46 32.37 -1.81
CA MET A 83 4.99 33.68 -2.27
C MET A 83 4.02 34.32 -1.28
N SER A 84 3.10 33.53 -0.70
CA SER A 84 2.16 34.05 0.30
C SER A 84 2.87 34.45 1.60
N ALA A 85 3.83 33.67 2.08
CA ALA A 85 4.65 34.02 3.24
C ALA A 85 5.45 35.30 3.00
N GLN A 86 6.06 35.45 1.83
CA GLN A 86 6.81 36.65 1.48
C GLN A 86 5.91 37.89 1.38
N ALA A 87 4.70 37.75 0.83
CA ALA A 87 3.72 38.84 0.78
C ALA A 87 3.28 39.31 2.18
N LEU A 88 3.34 38.44 3.19
CA LEU A 88 3.05 38.76 4.58
C LEU A 88 4.28 39.31 5.34
N GLY A 89 5.39 39.57 4.64
CA GLY A 89 6.63 40.07 5.23
C GLY A 89 7.39 39.03 6.06
N ALA A 90 7.13 37.74 5.84
CA ALA A 90 7.85 36.68 6.54
C ALA A 90 9.35 36.72 6.21
N THR A 91 10.19 36.40 7.21
CA THR A 91 11.63 36.26 7.01
C THR A 91 11.94 35.05 6.13
N TRP A 92 13.11 35.05 5.49
CA TRP A 92 13.55 33.98 4.58
C TRP A 92 13.40 32.57 5.16
N LEU A 93 13.60 32.43 6.48
CA LEU A 93 13.50 31.16 7.20
C LEU A 93 12.03 30.70 7.33
N LEU A 94 11.10 31.61 7.62
CA LEU A 94 9.67 31.32 7.64
C LEU A 94 9.14 31.00 6.23
N THR A 95 9.63 31.69 5.21
CA THR A 95 9.32 31.39 3.80
C THR A 95 9.77 29.98 3.42
N ALA A 96 10.98 29.58 3.82
CA ALA A 96 11.50 28.24 3.58
C ALA A 96 10.65 27.16 4.29
N PHE A 97 10.25 27.39 5.54
CA PHE A 97 9.36 26.47 6.26
C PHE A 97 7.97 26.39 5.66
N ALA A 98 7.41 27.50 5.18
CA ALA A 98 6.12 27.51 4.48
C ALA A 98 6.17 26.67 3.20
N ALA A 99 7.23 26.83 2.40
CA ALA A 99 7.44 26.05 1.18
C ALA A 99 7.58 24.55 1.49
N LEU A 100 8.41 24.19 2.48
CA LEU A 100 8.60 22.81 2.91
C LEU A 100 7.30 22.20 3.46
N GLY A 101 6.54 22.96 4.24
CA GLY A 101 5.23 22.57 4.77
C GLY A 101 4.24 22.26 3.64
N GLY A 102 4.15 23.14 2.63
CA GLY A 102 3.30 22.93 1.46
C GLY A 102 3.67 21.65 0.69
N HIS A 103 4.96 21.44 0.43
CA HIS A 103 5.44 20.25 -0.27
C HIS A 103 5.15 18.96 0.52
N THR A 104 5.50 18.94 1.80
CA THR A 104 5.32 17.78 2.68
C THR A 104 3.85 17.41 2.87
N ALA A 105 2.95 18.40 2.92
CA ALA A 105 1.51 18.18 2.99
C ALA A 105 0.98 17.43 1.76
N VAL A 106 1.37 17.84 0.54
CA VAL A 106 0.93 17.19 -0.70
C VAL A 106 1.46 15.76 -0.79
N ILE A 107 2.75 15.55 -0.53
CA ILE A 107 3.35 14.21 -0.56
C ILE A 107 2.77 13.31 0.55
N GLY A 108 2.51 13.86 1.72
CA GLY A 108 1.84 13.17 2.82
C GLY A 108 0.44 12.72 2.43
N ALA A 109 -0.38 13.61 1.86
CA ALA A 109 -1.72 13.29 1.36
C ALA A 109 -1.67 12.20 0.27
N PHE A 110 -0.74 12.31 -0.69
CA PHE A 110 -0.55 11.29 -1.73
C PHE A 110 -0.19 9.92 -1.13
N ARG A 111 0.77 9.87 -0.20
CA ARG A 111 1.17 8.60 0.47
C ARG A 111 0.02 8.00 1.26
N SER A 112 -0.77 8.82 1.96
CA SER A 112 -1.96 8.36 2.68
C SER A 112 -3.00 7.80 1.72
N ALA A 113 -3.26 8.47 0.60
CA ALA A 113 -4.18 7.97 -0.43
C ALA A 113 -3.71 6.64 -1.03
N VAL A 114 -2.40 6.49 -1.30
CA VAL A 114 -1.83 5.23 -1.79
C VAL A 114 -1.96 4.11 -0.76
N ARG A 115 -1.78 4.41 0.53
CA ARG A 115 -1.97 3.43 1.61
C ARG A 115 -3.42 2.98 1.73
N LEU A 116 -4.38 3.90 1.68
CA LEU A 116 -5.80 3.60 1.76
C LEU A 116 -6.30 2.75 0.58
N ASN A 117 -5.74 2.99 -0.61
CA ASN A 117 -6.03 2.22 -1.84
C ASN A 117 -5.04 1.06 -2.06
N GLY A 118 -4.19 0.78 -1.08
CA GLY A 118 -3.19 -0.29 -1.13
C GLY A 118 -3.82 -1.67 -0.94
N GLN A 119 -3.03 -2.70 -1.22
CA GLN A 119 -3.43 -4.09 -1.00
C GLN A 119 -3.76 -4.28 0.49
N ARG A 120 -5.01 -4.64 0.80
CA ARG A 120 -5.44 -4.86 2.18
C ARG A 120 -4.81 -6.15 2.69
N ARG A 121 -4.12 -6.05 3.82
CA ARG A 121 -3.56 -7.20 4.54
C ARG A 121 -4.54 -7.61 5.62
N PHE A 122 -4.93 -8.87 5.61
CA PHE A 122 -5.79 -9.47 6.62
C PHE A 122 -4.90 -9.92 7.78
N HIS A 123 -5.28 -9.57 9.00
CA HIS A 123 -4.73 -10.20 10.19
C HIS A 123 -5.50 -11.50 10.40
N VAL A 124 -4.81 -12.63 10.28
CA VAL A 124 -5.38 -13.96 10.41
C VAL A 124 -4.64 -14.74 11.47
#